data_AF-A0A6C0ELH8-F1
#
_entry.id   AF-A0A6C0ELH8-F1
#
_cell.length_a   1.000
_cell.length_b   1.000
_cell.length_c   1.000
_cell.angle_alpha   90.00
_cell.angle_beta   90.00
_cell.angle_gamma   90.00
#
_symmetry.space_group_name_H-M   'P 1'
#
loop_
_entity.id
_entity.type
_entity.pdbx_description
1 polymer ?
#
loop_
_entity_poly.entity_id
_entity_poly.type
_entity_poly.pdbx_seq_one_letter_code
_entity_poly.pdbx_strand_id
1 'polypeptide(L)'
;MSKPQLDLQGLKDLFKKGLRYAKKQFSSTLISGHDDLINYQLQLADKATTLQQLVAVSRIVNPVFANAFWDPKPVCDGCELQNTGIQFGVGTTGWYFLTAVVQGWCYNLSIFRLELAPPQVVVTTDRNQAVRWQIFGGYGKVGGKWYTMQDESIYMNYTQPSYSTFSLVGAGTTKSLSFSSTQPMVFNLSMSFTDTNGAKHSFQSTMTPNVGPQSNAPNSCLGCVPGMGSMYYSYTSMNTTFQIGQQAFTGGIGWIDHQNAKVGQLENLYERALLYSVKPKKSRGWLWFAIQDKESGIQYMFTYFYPPQKFYIQAVKQNTVLEEKDIQIINVYKEGKSYFKPTDTVMDASQTKVRVLDTILANGVNLPSKYAITLPGGKNVILVNASAPNVYPVAHAPYECPALLLDETGSRVIGAGLIEANFYLDNETYAKRMIVSAGGNYNNQGELQMVMNGLVPPQTGLQKFLTYMIVLIPLWILIAVLVFTLYKKDQRHVRLIIALLVLFISYGIAKKI
;
A
#
# COMPACT_ATOMS: atom_id res chain seq x y z
N MET A 1 36.10 -7.24 -2.77
CA MET A 1 35.60 -7.36 -4.15
C MET A 1 34.08 -7.43 -4.09
N SER A 2 33.36 -6.46 -4.66
CA SER A 2 31.90 -6.56 -4.82
C SER A 2 31.62 -7.73 -5.77
N LYS A 3 30.70 -8.63 -5.39
CA LYS A 3 30.29 -9.71 -6.29
C LYS A 3 29.61 -9.09 -7.53
N PRO A 4 29.82 -9.65 -8.73
CA PRO A 4 29.18 -9.14 -9.93
C PRO A 4 27.65 -9.22 -9.79
N GLN A 5 26.98 -8.16 -10.24
CA GLN A 5 25.53 -8.09 -10.33
C GLN A 5 25.03 -9.21 -11.26
N LEU A 6 23.94 -9.90 -10.86
CA LEU A 6 23.29 -10.90 -11.73
C LEU A 6 22.78 -10.22 -13.00
N ASP A 7 23.14 -10.80 -14.15
CA ASP A 7 22.55 -10.46 -15.44
C ASP A 7 21.08 -10.90 -15.51
N LEU A 8 20.40 -10.59 -16.63
CA LEU A 8 18.99 -10.92 -16.78
C LEU A 8 18.73 -12.43 -16.66
N GLN A 9 19.60 -13.27 -17.21
CA GLN A 9 19.41 -14.72 -17.18
C GLN A 9 19.56 -15.26 -15.75
N GLY A 10 20.58 -14.82 -15.01
CA GLY A 10 20.76 -15.15 -13.60
C GLY A 10 19.57 -14.72 -12.74
N LEU A 11 18.97 -13.56 -13.02
CA LEU A 11 17.76 -13.11 -12.34
C LEU A 11 16.52 -13.94 -12.68
N LYS A 12 16.34 -14.30 -13.96
CA LYS A 12 15.27 -15.21 -14.40
C LYS A 12 15.38 -16.55 -13.67
N ASP A 13 16.57 -17.11 -13.62
CA ASP A 13 16.79 -18.41 -12.97
C ASP A 13 16.59 -18.33 -11.46
N LEU A 14 16.99 -17.23 -10.81
CA LEU A 14 16.72 -16.99 -9.41
C LEU A 14 15.22 -16.86 -9.11
N PHE A 15 14.49 -16.06 -9.89
CA PHE A 15 13.04 -15.89 -9.77
C PHE A 15 12.29 -17.20 -9.97
N LYS A 16 12.65 -17.97 -11.01
CA LYS A 16 12.06 -19.30 -11.25
C LYS A 16 12.35 -20.29 -10.13
N LYS A 17 13.56 -20.28 -9.55
CA LYS A 17 13.87 -21.09 -8.36
C LYS A 17 12.98 -20.70 -7.18
N GLY A 18 12.76 -19.41 -6.96
CA GLY A 18 11.84 -18.88 -5.96
C GLY A 18 10.41 -19.39 -6.14
N LEU A 19 9.87 -19.26 -7.35
CA LEU A 19 8.53 -19.76 -7.69
C LEU A 19 8.39 -21.27 -7.51
N ARG A 20 9.37 -22.06 -7.94
CA ARG A 20 9.36 -23.52 -7.77
C ARG A 20 9.48 -23.94 -6.30
N TYR A 21 10.29 -23.23 -5.52
CA TYR A 21 10.37 -23.43 -4.08
C TYR A 21 9.02 -23.15 -3.42
N ALA A 22 8.42 -21.99 -3.70
CA ALA A 22 7.13 -21.60 -3.16
C ALA A 22 6.05 -22.64 -3.52
N LYS A 23 5.99 -23.06 -4.78
CA LYS A 23 5.11 -24.13 -5.24
C LYS A 23 5.31 -25.43 -4.47
N LYS A 24 6.55 -25.88 -4.27
CA LYS A 24 6.85 -27.14 -3.58
C LYS A 24 6.47 -27.10 -2.09
N GLN A 25 6.73 -25.98 -1.42
CA GLN A 25 6.57 -25.88 0.04
C GLN A 25 5.17 -25.45 0.45
N PHE A 26 4.51 -24.64 -0.37
CA PHE A 26 3.23 -24.00 -0.06
C PHE A 26 2.14 -24.33 -1.08
N SER A 27 2.30 -25.40 -1.88
CA SER A 27 1.24 -25.92 -2.74
C SER A 27 -0.01 -26.17 -1.90
N SER A 28 -1.07 -25.42 -2.16
CA SER A 28 -2.31 -25.57 -1.42
C SER A 28 -3.19 -26.62 -2.07
N THR A 29 -3.54 -27.68 -1.33
CA THR A 29 -4.65 -28.59 -1.62
C THR A 29 -6.03 -27.91 -1.60
N LEU A 30 -6.10 -26.60 -1.33
CA LEU A 30 -7.33 -25.87 -1.02
C LEU A 30 -7.60 -24.63 -1.87
N ILE A 31 -6.70 -24.25 -2.79
CA ILE A 31 -6.91 -23.11 -3.70
C ILE A 31 -6.60 -23.55 -5.14
N SER A 32 -7.64 -23.87 -5.90
CA SER A 32 -7.53 -24.14 -7.33
C SER A 32 -7.12 -22.85 -8.07
N GLY A 33 -6.09 -22.93 -8.93
CA GLY A 33 -5.72 -21.84 -9.86
C GLY A 33 -4.40 -21.10 -9.56
N HIS A 34 -3.82 -21.24 -8.36
CA HIS A 34 -2.52 -20.62 -8.08
C HIS A 34 -1.33 -21.41 -8.66
N ASP A 35 -1.46 -22.73 -8.84
CA ASP A 35 -0.45 -23.51 -9.55
C ASP A 35 -0.36 -23.11 -11.03
N ASP A 36 -1.51 -22.86 -11.67
CA ASP A 36 -1.58 -22.34 -13.03
C ASP A 36 -0.99 -20.94 -13.12
N LEU A 37 -1.27 -20.08 -12.12
CA LEU A 37 -0.66 -18.75 -12.03
C LEU A 37 0.87 -18.83 -11.87
N ILE A 38 1.39 -19.72 -11.02
CA ILE A 38 2.84 -19.96 -10.89
C ILE A 38 3.41 -20.43 -12.23
N ASN A 39 2.78 -21.41 -12.87
CA ASN A 39 3.24 -21.94 -14.15
C ASN A 39 3.26 -20.85 -15.23
N TYR A 40 2.23 -19.99 -15.26
CA TYR A 40 2.17 -18.85 -16.16
C TYR A 40 3.27 -17.82 -15.87
N GLN A 41 3.51 -17.49 -14.59
CA GLN A 41 4.63 -16.62 -14.22
C GLN A 41 6.00 -17.22 -14.60
N LEU A 42 6.18 -18.54 -14.49
CA LEU A 42 7.38 -19.22 -14.98
C LEU A 42 7.54 -19.03 -16.50
N GLN A 43 6.47 -19.21 -17.27
CA GLN A 43 6.49 -19.02 -18.73
C GLN A 43 6.79 -17.56 -19.12
N LEU A 44 6.17 -16.58 -18.44
CA LEU A 44 6.44 -15.18 -18.69
C LEU A 44 7.87 -14.79 -18.31
N ALA A 45 8.39 -15.33 -17.21
CA ALA A 45 9.79 -15.13 -16.82
C ALA A 45 10.74 -15.64 -17.91
N ASP A 46 10.47 -16.81 -18.51
CA ASP A 46 11.26 -17.34 -19.62
C ASP A 46 11.18 -16.46 -20.88
N LYS A 47 10.03 -15.84 -21.15
CA LYS A 47 9.84 -14.89 -22.26
C LYS A 47 10.43 -13.50 -22.02
N ALA A 48 10.69 -13.13 -20.77
CA ALA A 48 11.22 -11.80 -20.45
C ALA A 48 12.57 -11.55 -21.15
N THR A 49 12.62 -10.44 -21.90
CA THR A 49 13.80 -9.96 -22.65
C THR A 49 14.46 -8.75 -21.98
N THR A 50 13.76 -8.11 -21.04
CA THR A 50 14.27 -6.98 -20.26
C THR A 50 14.07 -7.18 -18.77
N LEU A 51 14.84 -6.46 -17.95
CA LEU A 51 14.66 -6.43 -16.50
C LEU A 51 13.27 -5.92 -16.12
N GLN A 52 12.77 -4.89 -16.81
CA GLN A 52 11.46 -4.31 -16.53
C GLN A 52 10.33 -5.34 -16.75
N GLN A 53 10.43 -6.17 -17.79
CA GLN A 53 9.47 -7.26 -18.02
C GLN A 53 9.53 -8.28 -16.89
N LEU A 54 10.72 -8.74 -16.48
CA LEU A 54 10.85 -9.69 -15.36
C LEU A 54 10.27 -9.13 -14.05
N VAL A 55 10.52 -7.86 -13.76
CA VAL A 55 9.95 -7.16 -12.59
C VAL A 55 8.43 -7.02 -12.72
N ALA A 56 7.90 -6.81 -13.92
CA ALA A 56 6.45 -6.83 -14.14
C ALA A 56 5.85 -8.23 -13.92
N VAL A 57 6.54 -9.31 -14.28
CA VAL A 57 6.12 -10.68 -13.95
C VAL A 57 6.04 -10.91 -12.44
N SER A 58 7.03 -10.42 -11.68
CA SER A 58 7.04 -10.58 -10.21
C SER A 58 5.96 -9.77 -9.51
N ARG A 59 5.40 -8.74 -10.16
CA ARG A 59 4.28 -7.93 -9.66
C ARG A 59 2.92 -8.61 -9.81
N ILE A 60 2.81 -9.67 -10.61
CA ILE A 60 1.59 -10.48 -10.66
C ILE A 60 1.41 -11.13 -9.29
N VAL A 61 0.43 -10.64 -8.53
CA VAL A 61 0.21 -11.02 -7.13
C VAL A 61 -0.06 -12.51 -7.04
N ASN A 62 0.85 -13.23 -6.38
CA ASN A 62 0.75 -14.66 -6.16
C ASN A 62 0.88 -14.96 -4.67
N PRO A 63 -0.24 -15.29 -3.97
CA PRO A 63 -0.22 -15.57 -2.54
C PRO A 63 0.72 -16.72 -2.16
N VAL A 64 0.87 -17.74 -3.02
CA VAL A 64 1.77 -18.87 -2.76
C VAL A 64 3.23 -18.40 -2.77
N PHE A 65 3.60 -17.53 -3.71
CA PHE A 65 4.93 -16.94 -3.73
C PHE A 65 5.17 -16.03 -2.51
N ALA A 66 4.18 -15.22 -2.14
CA ALA A 66 4.29 -14.33 -0.98
C ALA A 66 4.44 -15.08 0.34
N ASN A 67 3.81 -16.23 0.49
CA ASN A 67 3.93 -17.06 1.69
C ASN A 67 5.33 -17.68 1.87
N ALA A 68 6.16 -17.73 0.84
CA ALA A 68 7.53 -18.17 0.97
C ALA A 68 8.45 -17.16 1.70
N PHE A 69 8.01 -15.91 1.85
CA PHE A 69 8.74 -14.87 2.57
C PHE A 69 8.40 -14.88 4.06
N TRP A 70 9.31 -14.34 4.88
CA TRP A 70 9.08 -14.20 6.31
C TRP A 70 8.04 -13.13 6.60
N ASP A 71 7.36 -13.31 7.71
CA ASP A 71 6.32 -12.41 8.17
C ASP A 71 6.90 -11.12 8.75
N PRO A 72 6.32 -9.95 8.44
CA PRO A 72 6.59 -8.74 9.20
C PRO A 72 6.12 -8.94 10.63
N LYS A 73 6.96 -8.57 11.59
CA LYS A 73 6.69 -8.71 13.02
C LYS A 73 6.29 -7.36 13.61
N PRO A 74 5.44 -7.35 14.65
CA PRO A 74 5.21 -6.15 15.44
C PRO A 74 6.53 -5.59 16.00
N VAL A 75 6.64 -4.27 16.01
CA VAL A 75 7.73 -3.52 16.62
C VAL A 75 7.16 -2.84 17.86
N CYS A 76 7.84 -2.89 19.01
CA CYS A 76 7.35 -2.16 20.18
C CYS A 76 7.17 -0.66 19.84
N ASP A 77 6.08 -0.05 20.32
CA ASP A 77 5.87 1.39 20.12
C ASP A 77 7.07 2.18 20.69
N GLY A 78 7.69 3.01 19.85
CA GLY A 78 8.91 3.77 20.17
C GLY A 78 10.23 3.06 19.80
N CYS A 79 10.18 1.80 19.36
CA CYS A 79 11.34 1.02 18.95
C CYS A 79 11.61 1.07 17.43
N GLU A 80 10.83 1.86 16.68
CA GLU A 80 10.91 1.95 15.22
C GLU A 80 12.28 2.43 14.73
N LEU A 81 13.00 3.19 15.56
CA LEU A 81 14.34 3.66 15.24
C LEU A 81 15.35 2.51 15.03
N GLN A 82 15.14 1.35 15.67
CA GLN A 82 15.93 0.14 15.41
C GLN A 82 15.67 -0.48 14.04
N ASN A 83 14.52 -0.17 13.45
CA ASN A 83 14.01 -0.78 12.23
C ASN A 83 14.08 0.15 11.01
N THR A 84 14.76 1.31 11.15
CA THR A 84 15.01 2.29 10.07
C THR A 84 15.51 1.72 8.76
N GLY A 85 16.25 0.60 8.80
CA GLY A 85 16.85 -0.06 7.65
C GLY A 85 15.90 -1.05 6.97
N ILE A 86 16.21 -1.37 5.72
CA ILE A 86 15.46 -2.31 4.90
C ILE A 86 15.67 -3.73 5.41
N GLN A 87 14.59 -4.45 5.71
CA GLN A 87 14.63 -5.84 6.19
C GLN A 87 14.42 -6.84 5.04
N PHE A 88 15.50 -7.39 4.49
CA PHE A 88 15.39 -8.36 3.37
C PHE A 88 14.83 -9.71 3.78
N GLY A 89 13.96 -10.27 2.94
CA GLY A 89 13.24 -11.52 3.16
C GLY A 89 11.99 -11.37 4.02
N VAL A 90 11.73 -10.17 4.56
CA VAL A 90 10.52 -9.84 5.34
C VAL A 90 9.51 -9.17 4.40
N GLY A 91 8.48 -9.93 4.02
CA GLY A 91 7.57 -9.57 2.95
C GLY A 91 8.18 -9.64 1.54
N THR A 92 7.32 -9.65 0.53
CA THR A 92 7.71 -9.64 -0.90
C THR A 92 8.14 -8.26 -1.39
N THR A 93 7.67 -7.22 -0.68
CA THR A 93 7.77 -5.82 -1.11
C THR A 93 8.01 -4.92 0.11
N GLY A 94 8.72 -3.82 -0.10
CA GLY A 94 8.85 -2.76 0.90
C GLY A 94 9.15 -1.44 0.21
N TRP A 95 8.97 -0.31 0.89
CA TRP A 95 9.25 0.98 0.29
C TRP A 95 9.62 2.05 1.31
N TYR A 96 10.30 3.07 0.78
CA TYR A 96 10.24 4.40 1.35
C TYR A 96 9.42 5.28 0.44
N PHE A 97 8.51 6.03 1.03
CA PHE A 97 7.84 7.12 0.34
C PHE A 97 8.33 8.43 0.97
N LEU A 98 8.83 9.35 0.14
CA LEU A 98 9.41 10.62 0.56
C LEU A 98 8.67 11.75 -0.13
N THR A 99 8.34 12.79 0.62
CA THR A 99 7.76 14.02 0.05
C THR A 99 8.28 15.24 0.78
N ALA A 100 8.42 16.34 0.06
CA ALA A 100 8.73 17.62 0.68
C ALA A 100 8.13 18.81 -0.07
N VAL A 101 7.88 19.88 0.68
CA VAL A 101 7.56 21.22 0.17
C VAL A 101 8.52 22.23 0.79
N VAL A 102 9.31 22.91 -0.05
CA VAL A 102 10.42 23.79 0.37
C VAL A 102 10.44 25.06 -0.48
N GLN A 103 10.14 26.22 0.12
CA GLN A 103 10.23 27.55 -0.52
C GLN A 103 9.66 27.63 -1.96
N GLY A 104 8.45 27.12 -2.18
CA GLY A 104 7.80 27.14 -3.50
C GLY A 104 8.23 26.03 -4.47
N TRP A 105 9.07 25.10 -4.02
CA TRP A 105 9.36 23.83 -4.70
C TRP A 105 8.79 22.65 -3.93
N CYS A 106 8.58 21.54 -4.62
CA CYS A 106 8.20 20.28 -4.01
C CYS A 106 8.75 19.09 -4.79
N TYR A 107 8.87 17.95 -4.10
CA TYR A 107 9.17 16.67 -4.72
C TYR A 107 8.37 15.56 -4.02
N ASN A 108 8.16 14.46 -4.74
CA ASN A 108 7.80 13.18 -4.16
C ASN A 108 8.65 12.07 -4.80
N LEU A 109 9.00 11.07 -4.01
CA LEU A 109 9.82 9.94 -4.43
C LEU A 109 9.37 8.68 -3.72
N SER A 110 9.08 7.64 -4.49
CA SER A 110 8.71 6.32 -3.99
C SER A 110 9.79 5.33 -4.40
N ILE A 111 10.53 4.83 -3.42
CA ILE A 111 11.64 3.90 -3.57
C ILE A 111 11.11 2.50 -3.22
N PHE A 112 10.56 1.81 -4.22
CA PHE A 112 9.96 0.49 -4.05
C PHE A 112 10.97 -0.62 -4.23
N ARG A 113 11.03 -1.50 -3.24
CA ARG A 113 11.78 -2.74 -3.24
C ARG A 113 10.90 -3.90 -3.71
N LEU A 114 11.43 -4.70 -4.61
CA LEU A 114 10.86 -5.98 -5.03
C LEU A 114 11.88 -7.10 -4.85
N GLU A 115 11.50 -8.13 -4.10
CA GLU A 115 12.33 -9.32 -3.92
C GLU A 115 11.95 -10.40 -4.94
N LEU A 116 12.91 -10.80 -5.77
CA LEU A 116 12.70 -11.79 -6.82
C LEU A 116 12.78 -13.23 -6.30
N ALA A 117 13.26 -13.46 -5.08
CA ALA A 117 13.29 -14.80 -4.50
C ALA A 117 13.20 -14.74 -2.98
N PRO A 118 12.55 -15.74 -2.35
CA PRO A 118 12.44 -15.82 -0.91
C PRO A 118 13.81 -16.13 -0.28
N PRO A 119 14.01 -15.78 1.01
CA PRO A 119 15.31 -15.87 1.68
C PRO A 119 15.88 -17.29 1.74
N GLN A 120 15.05 -18.33 1.63
CA GLN A 120 15.45 -19.74 1.61
C GLN A 120 16.09 -20.16 0.28
N VAL A 121 15.84 -19.41 -0.80
CA VAL A 121 16.40 -19.66 -2.13
C VAL A 121 17.63 -18.79 -2.38
N VAL A 122 17.72 -17.63 -1.73
CA VAL A 122 18.89 -16.75 -1.81
C VAL A 122 20.00 -17.34 -0.93
N VAL A 123 20.73 -18.32 -1.47
CA VAL A 123 21.84 -19.05 -0.79
C VAL A 123 23.09 -18.17 -0.63
N THR A 124 23.05 -16.91 -1.04
CA THR A 124 24.18 -15.99 -0.97
C THR A 124 24.15 -15.18 0.32
N THR A 125 25.35 -14.90 0.86
CA THR A 125 25.58 -13.89 1.89
C THR A 125 25.19 -12.46 1.47
N ASP A 126 24.83 -12.25 0.20
CA ASP A 126 24.43 -10.96 -0.35
C ASP A 126 23.00 -11.05 -0.90
N ARG A 127 22.03 -10.74 -0.04
CA ARG A 127 20.60 -10.73 -0.39
C ARG A 127 20.24 -9.62 -1.36
N ASN A 128 21.07 -8.57 -1.47
CA ASN A 128 20.82 -7.44 -2.37
C ASN A 128 20.74 -7.89 -3.83
N GLN A 129 21.45 -8.97 -4.20
CA GLN A 129 21.46 -9.46 -5.58
C GLN A 129 20.09 -9.92 -6.09
N ALA A 130 19.22 -10.38 -5.19
CA ALA A 130 17.87 -10.84 -5.48
C ALA A 130 16.84 -9.69 -5.52
N VAL A 131 17.26 -8.45 -5.29
CA VAL A 131 16.38 -7.31 -5.05
C VAL A 131 16.47 -6.36 -6.23
N ARG A 132 15.32 -5.86 -6.68
CA ARG A 132 15.25 -4.77 -7.66
C ARG A 132 14.45 -3.61 -7.10
N TRP A 133 14.91 -2.42 -7.45
CA TRP A 133 14.36 -1.17 -6.97
C TRP A 133 13.68 -0.44 -8.10
N GLN A 134 12.44 -0.05 -7.87
CA GLN A 134 11.71 0.83 -8.77
C GLN A 134 11.54 2.17 -8.08
N ILE A 135 11.94 3.22 -8.79
CA ILE A 135 11.94 4.57 -8.26
C ILE A 135 10.97 5.37 -9.11
N PHE A 136 9.92 5.83 -8.47
CA PHE A 136 8.88 6.67 -9.05
C PHE A 136 8.91 8.04 -8.39
N GLY A 137 8.57 9.09 -9.12
CA GLY A 137 8.50 10.42 -8.54
C GLY A 137 8.84 11.52 -9.51
N GLY A 138 9.24 12.64 -8.93
CA GLY A 138 9.62 13.85 -9.64
C GLY A 138 9.77 15.02 -8.69
N TYR A 139 10.06 16.18 -9.26
CA TYR A 139 10.01 17.45 -8.54
C TYR A 139 9.49 18.56 -9.44
N GLY A 140 9.10 19.68 -8.85
CA GLY A 140 8.61 20.84 -9.59
C GLY A 140 8.38 22.05 -8.71
N LYS A 141 7.98 23.15 -9.35
CA LYS A 141 7.50 24.34 -8.62
C LYS A 141 6.06 24.13 -8.18
N VAL A 142 5.70 24.68 -7.03
CA VAL A 142 4.33 24.70 -6.54
C VAL A 142 3.43 25.42 -7.55
N GLY A 143 2.36 24.76 -7.98
CA GLY A 143 1.45 25.26 -9.03
C GLY A 143 2.09 25.45 -10.41
N GLY A 144 3.33 24.96 -10.60
CA GLY A 144 4.12 25.16 -11.81
C GLY A 144 4.42 23.87 -12.57
N LYS A 145 5.48 23.92 -13.38
CA LYS A 145 5.95 22.77 -14.16
C LYS A 145 6.47 21.66 -13.24
N TRP A 146 6.08 20.43 -13.57
CA TRP A 146 6.50 19.20 -12.91
C TRP A 146 7.41 18.36 -13.82
N TYR A 147 8.46 17.78 -13.25
CA TYR A 147 9.41 16.91 -13.96
C TYR A 147 9.26 15.47 -13.46
N THR A 148 8.49 14.66 -14.20
CA THR A 148 8.27 13.24 -13.88
C THR A 148 9.43 12.39 -14.37
N MET A 149 9.96 11.54 -13.48
CA MET A 149 11.00 10.57 -13.81
C MET A 149 10.49 9.48 -14.77
N GLN A 150 11.33 9.02 -15.71
CA GLN A 150 11.04 7.81 -16.49
C GLN A 150 10.98 6.56 -15.60
N ASP A 151 10.12 5.59 -15.92
CA ASP A 151 10.09 4.30 -15.21
C ASP A 151 11.32 3.46 -15.57
N GLU A 152 11.98 2.94 -14.55
CA GLU A 152 13.14 2.07 -14.69
C GLU A 152 13.35 1.32 -13.38
N SER A 153 13.55 0.00 -13.50
CA SER A 153 14.02 -0.84 -12.41
C SER A 153 15.54 -0.89 -12.39
N ILE A 154 16.15 -0.62 -11.24
CA ILE A 154 17.61 -0.61 -11.06
C ILE A 154 18.05 -1.57 -9.96
N TYR A 155 19.31 -1.98 -10.01
CA TYR A 155 19.99 -2.56 -8.87
C TYR A 155 20.51 -1.43 -7.97
N MET A 156 20.43 -1.64 -6.66
CA MET A 156 21.01 -0.73 -5.68
C MET A 156 21.75 -1.55 -4.65
N ASN A 157 22.96 -1.10 -4.31
CA ASN A 157 23.72 -1.65 -3.22
C ASN A 157 23.16 -1.10 -1.90
N TYR A 158 22.79 -1.99 -0.99
CA TYR A 158 22.33 -1.63 0.35
C TYR A 158 23.38 -2.01 1.40
N THR A 159 23.68 -1.08 2.29
CA THR A 159 24.56 -1.30 3.44
C THR A 159 23.92 -0.72 4.70
N GLN A 160 24.02 -1.42 5.82
CA GLN A 160 23.60 -0.95 7.14
C GLN A 160 24.80 -0.99 8.09
N PRO A 161 25.58 0.10 8.16
CA PRO A 161 26.86 0.08 8.86
C PRO A 161 26.69 0.09 10.39
N SER A 162 25.61 0.68 10.91
CA SER A 162 25.36 0.77 12.35
C SER A 162 23.86 0.89 12.68
N TYR A 163 23.56 1.03 13.97
CA TYR A 163 22.23 1.34 14.46
C TYR A 163 21.63 2.56 13.77
N SER A 164 20.41 2.45 13.26
CA SER A 164 19.65 3.55 12.67
C SER A 164 20.23 4.21 11.40
N THR A 165 21.30 3.62 10.84
CA THR A 165 21.97 4.12 9.64
C THR A 165 21.84 3.15 8.48
N PHE A 166 21.81 3.68 7.27
CA PHE A 166 21.81 2.85 6.06
C PHE A 166 22.32 3.65 4.87
N SER A 167 22.69 2.96 3.80
CA SER A 167 22.99 3.58 2.51
C SER A 167 22.47 2.69 1.41
N LEU A 168 21.77 3.30 0.47
CA LEU A 168 21.18 2.69 -0.71
C LEU A 168 21.67 3.48 -1.93
N VAL A 169 22.54 2.88 -2.74
CA VAL A 169 23.16 3.56 -3.89
C VAL A 169 23.03 2.71 -5.15
N GLY A 170 22.53 3.29 -6.23
CA GLY A 170 22.43 2.60 -7.51
C GLY A 170 22.24 3.55 -8.69
N ALA A 171 22.51 3.02 -9.88
CA ALA A 171 22.34 3.73 -11.14
C ALA A 171 21.80 2.78 -12.20
N GLY A 172 20.89 3.30 -13.02
CA GLY A 172 20.43 2.72 -14.27
C GLY A 172 20.79 3.63 -15.43
N THR A 173 20.12 3.43 -16.56
CA THR A 173 20.30 4.15 -17.81
C THR A 173 19.75 5.57 -17.71
N THR A 174 18.58 5.72 -17.08
CA THR A 174 17.82 6.98 -17.06
C THR A 174 17.86 7.65 -15.70
N LYS A 175 18.33 6.96 -14.65
CA LYS A 175 18.32 7.48 -13.28
C LYS A 175 19.44 6.95 -12.41
N SER A 176 19.87 7.74 -11.43
CA SER A 176 20.75 7.33 -10.34
C SER A 176 20.26 7.90 -9.02
N LEU A 177 20.34 7.11 -7.97
CA LEU A 177 19.87 7.44 -6.64
C LEU A 177 20.92 7.07 -5.60
N SER A 178 21.18 7.99 -4.68
CA SER A 178 21.80 7.74 -3.39
C SER A 178 20.82 8.19 -2.30
N PHE A 179 20.34 7.24 -1.50
CA PHE A 179 19.49 7.50 -0.36
C PHE A 179 20.11 6.87 0.88
N SER A 180 20.36 7.67 1.91
CA SER A 180 21.11 7.21 3.08
C SER A 180 20.66 7.89 4.36
N SER A 181 20.91 7.21 5.47
CA SER A 181 20.93 7.76 6.81
C SER A 181 22.34 7.61 7.34
N THR A 182 23.14 8.69 7.33
CA THR A 182 24.56 8.64 7.78
C THR A 182 24.70 8.84 9.28
N GLN A 183 23.69 9.46 9.89
CA GLN A 183 23.50 9.60 11.33
C GLN A 183 22.05 9.23 11.64
N PRO A 184 21.73 8.67 12.82
CA PRO A 184 20.36 8.39 13.19
C PRO A 184 19.46 9.60 12.91
N MET A 185 18.34 9.36 12.22
CA MET A 185 17.37 10.39 11.85
C MET A 185 17.87 11.48 10.87
N VAL A 186 19.02 11.36 10.21
CA VAL A 186 19.45 12.34 9.19
C VAL A 186 19.44 11.68 7.83
N PHE A 187 18.42 11.97 7.03
CA PHE A 187 18.22 11.37 5.72
C PHE A 187 18.80 12.25 4.62
N ASN A 188 19.69 11.69 3.81
CA ASN A 188 20.31 12.35 2.66
C ASN A 188 19.87 11.65 1.37
N LEU A 189 19.40 12.45 0.43
CA LEU A 189 18.91 12.04 -0.87
C LEU A 189 19.68 12.80 -1.95
N SER A 190 20.26 12.08 -2.90
CA SER A 190 20.83 12.65 -4.12
C SER A 190 20.29 11.88 -5.31
N MET A 191 19.67 12.61 -6.24
CA MET A 191 18.94 12.06 -7.36
C MET A 191 19.38 12.71 -8.66
N SER A 192 19.60 11.91 -9.70
CA SER A 192 19.71 12.38 -11.07
C SER A 192 18.84 11.51 -11.97
N PHE A 193 18.08 12.12 -12.89
CA PHE A 193 17.17 11.37 -13.76
C PHE A 193 16.93 12.07 -15.09
N THR A 194 16.42 11.31 -16.06
CA THR A 194 15.86 11.79 -17.31
C THR A 194 14.33 11.82 -17.17
N ASP A 195 13.70 12.96 -17.48
CA ASP A 195 12.25 13.10 -17.43
C ASP A 195 11.58 12.41 -18.62
N THR A 196 10.25 12.31 -18.59
CA THR A 196 9.45 11.71 -19.66
C THR A 196 9.58 12.42 -21.01
N ASN A 197 10.14 13.63 -21.07
CA ASN A 197 10.43 14.39 -22.29
C ASN A 197 11.89 14.25 -22.75
N GLY A 198 12.72 13.47 -22.05
CA GLY A 198 14.13 13.26 -22.38
C GLY A 198 15.11 14.28 -21.78
N ALA A 199 14.63 15.23 -20.97
CA ALA A 199 15.48 16.22 -20.32
C ALA A 199 16.14 15.66 -19.06
N LYS A 200 17.41 16.02 -18.81
CA LYS A 200 18.15 15.58 -17.62
C LYS A 200 17.96 16.54 -16.46
N HIS A 201 17.77 15.97 -15.28
CA HIS A 201 17.54 16.70 -14.04
C HIS A 201 18.34 16.09 -12.89
N SER A 202 18.63 16.91 -11.88
CA SER A 202 19.23 16.45 -10.63
C SER A 202 18.76 17.30 -9.47
N PHE A 203 18.60 16.68 -8.31
CA PHE A 203 18.35 17.39 -7.06
C PHE A 203 18.99 16.66 -5.88
N GLN A 204 19.19 17.38 -4.79
CA GLN A 204 19.57 16.81 -3.50
C GLN A 204 18.58 17.26 -2.44
N SER A 205 18.39 16.43 -1.42
CA SER A 205 17.58 16.77 -0.27
C SER A 205 18.19 16.21 1.01
N THR A 206 18.14 16.99 2.08
CA THR A 206 18.45 16.52 3.43
C THR A 206 17.20 16.72 4.28
N MET A 207 16.73 15.67 4.93
CA MET A 207 15.53 15.68 5.76
C MET A 207 15.90 15.24 7.17
N THR A 208 15.63 16.09 8.15
CA THR A 208 15.90 15.81 9.57
C THR A 208 14.59 15.94 10.35
N PRO A 209 14.00 14.84 10.86
CA PRO A 209 12.82 14.88 11.71
C PRO A 209 13.14 15.52 13.05
N ASN A 210 12.21 16.33 13.56
CA ASN A 210 12.32 16.94 14.87
C ASN A 210 11.91 15.97 16.01
N VAL A 211 11.24 14.86 15.68
CA VAL A 211 10.79 13.82 16.61
C VAL A 211 11.20 12.45 16.10
N GLY A 212 11.27 11.45 17.01
CA GLY A 212 11.51 10.06 16.60
C GLY A 212 10.42 9.54 15.65
N PRO A 213 10.69 8.42 14.96
CA PRO A 213 9.70 7.76 14.09
C PRO A 213 8.40 7.49 14.84
N GLN A 214 7.29 7.59 14.13
CA GLN A 214 5.95 7.48 14.68
C GLN A 214 5.22 6.29 14.07
N SER A 215 4.71 5.43 14.95
CA SER A 215 3.98 4.21 14.65
C SER A 215 2.69 4.50 13.89
N ASN A 216 2.45 3.90 12.71
CA ASN A 216 1.24 4.18 11.89
C ASN A 216 0.04 3.30 12.27
N ALA A 217 0.28 2.26 13.07
CA ALA A 217 -0.71 1.36 13.65
C ALA A 217 -0.13 0.83 14.97
N PRO A 218 -0.93 0.36 15.95
CA PRO A 218 -0.37 -0.15 17.21
C PRO A 218 0.78 -1.15 16.99
N ASN A 219 1.91 -0.93 17.68
CA ASN A 219 3.15 -1.69 17.50
C ASN A 219 3.72 -1.66 16.06
N SER A 220 3.55 -0.52 15.38
CA SER A 220 3.92 -0.27 13.99
C SER A 220 3.43 -1.37 13.03
N CYS A 221 2.31 -2.00 13.34
CA CYS A 221 1.92 -3.26 12.71
C CYS A 221 0.47 -3.21 12.23
N LEU A 222 0.31 -3.03 10.92
CA LEU A 222 -0.99 -3.10 10.27
C LEU A 222 -1.30 -4.56 9.91
N GLY A 223 -1.98 -5.24 10.82
CA GLY A 223 -2.53 -6.58 10.57
C GLY A 223 -1.59 -7.76 10.81
N CYS A 224 -0.32 -7.58 11.20
CA CYS A 224 0.69 -8.66 11.29
C CYS A 224 0.42 -9.77 12.34
N VAL A 225 -0.77 -9.81 12.95
CA VAL A 225 -1.30 -10.96 13.68
C VAL A 225 -2.45 -11.50 12.82
N PRO A 226 -2.34 -12.65 12.13
CA PRO A 226 -1.43 -13.80 12.30
C PRO A 226 -0.33 -13.91 11.21
N GLY A 227 0.68 -13.02 11.21
CA GLY A 227 1.83 -13.11 10.29
C GLY A 227 1.64 -12.46 8.91
N MET A 228 0.44 -12.02 8.56
CA MET A 228 0.21 -11.25 7.33
C MET A 228 -0.03 -9.80 7.66
N GLY A 229 0.71 -8.88 7.06
CA GLY A 229 0.47 -7.48 7.33
C GLY A 229 1.61 -6.63 6.85
N SER A 230 1.72 -5.48 7.48
CA SER A 230 2.78 -4.54 7.18
C SER A 230 3.35 -3.95 8.44
N MET A 231 4.68 -3.97 8.54
CA MET A 231 5.36 -3.03 9.42
C MET A 231 5.24 -1.65 8.79
N TYR A 232 4.76 -0.65 9.54
CA TYR A 232 4.48 0.67 8.99
C TYR A 232 4.64 1.78 10.05
N TYR A 233 5.54 2.72 9.77
CA TYR A 233 5.77 3.93 10.57
C TYR A 233 6.30 5.07 9.71
N SER A 234 6.27 6.29 10.26
CA SER A 234 6.62 7.52 9.55
C SER A 234 7.66 8.36 10.28
N TYR A 235 8.47 9.11 9.54
CA TYR A 235 9.19 10.28 10.02
C TYR A 235 8.42 11.52 9.57
N THR A 236 8.05 12.34 10.53
CA THR A 236 7.17 13.49 10.34
C THR A 236 7.87 14.75 10.83
N SER A 237 7.26 15.91 10.59
CA SER A 237 7.74 17.20 11.08
C SER A 237 9.22 17.43 10.78
N MET A 238 9.63 17.16 9.54
CA MET A 238 11.03 17.19 9.14
C MET A 238 11.46 18.56 8.65
N ASN A 239 12.58 19.05 9.18
CA ASN A 239 13.30 20.18 8.60
C ASN A 239 13.98 19.69 7.31
N THR A 240 13.59 20.28 6.18
CA THR A 240 14.08 19.85 4.87
C THR A 240 14.85 20.95 4.17
N THR A 241 16.02 20.59 3.65
CA THR A 241 16.80 21.36 2.69
C THR A 241 16.67 20.68 1.34
N PHE A 242 16.43 21.45 0.28
CA PHE A 242 16.28 20.96 -1.08
C PHE A 242 17.19 21.77 -2.01
N GLN A 243 17.95 21.11 -2.87
CA GLN A 243 18.90 21.76 -3.77
C GLN A 243 18.66 21.32 -5.21
N ILE A 244 18.55 22.29 -6.11
CA ILE A 244 18.49 22.06 -7.57
C ILE A 244 19.63 22.84 -8.21
N GLY A 245 20.56 22.13 -8.86
CA GLY A 245 21.79 22.74 -9.37
C GLY A 245 22.59 23.38 -8.23
N GLN A 246 22.85 24.68 -8.33
CA GLN A 246 23.57 25.45 -7.30
C GLN A 246 22.65 26.16 -6.29
N GLN A 247 21.32 26.11 -6.49
CA GLN A 247 20.36 26.80 -5.61
C GLN A 247 19.91 25.87 -4.50
N ALA A 248 20.09 26.29 -3.25
CA ALA A 248 19.60 25.60 -2.06
C ALA A 248 18.42 26.36 -1.44
N PHE A 249 17.39 25.61 -1.08
CA PHE A 249 16.18 26.06 -0.43
C PHE A 249 16.09 25.38 0.94
N THR A 250 15.79 26.13 2.01
CA THR A 250 15.81 25.63 3.39
C THR A 250 14.50 25.90 4.11
N GLY A 251 14.29 25.24 5.26
CA GLY A 251 13.11 25.45 6.11
C GLY A 251 11.82 24.83 5.57
N GLY A 252 11.94 23.87 4.64
CA GLY A 252 10.81 23.12 4.11
C GLY A 252 10.31 22.04 5.05
N ILE A 253 9.15 21.49 4.71
CA ILE A 253 8.49 20.41 5.46
C ILE A 253 8.67 19.12 4.67
N GLY A 254 9.12 18.07 5.36
CA GLY A 254 9.26 16.74 4.80
C GLY A 254 8.40 15.70 5.50
N TRP A 255 8.19 14.57 4.82
CA TRP A 255 7.61 13.35 5.37
C TRP A 255 8.30 12.14 4.73
N ILE A 256 8.60 11.12 5.53
CA ILE A 256 9.08 9.82 5.05
C ILE A 256 8.22 8.71 5.66
N ASP A 257 7.53 7.95 4.82
CA ASP A 257 6.94 6.67 5.23
C ASP A 257 7.94 5.54 5.01
N HIS A 258 7.97 4.59 5.94
CA HIS A 258 8.66 3.32 5.75
C HIS A 258 7.71 2.15 5.97
N GLN A 259 7.66 1.26 4.98
CA GLN A 259 6.73 0.13 5.02
C GLN A 259 7.37 -1.15 4.48
N ASN A 260 7.20 -2.27 5.21
CA ASN A 260 7.52 -3.62 4.73
C ASN A 260 6.25 -4.46 4.73
N ALA A 261 5.82 -4.91 3.55
CA ALA A 261 4.54 -5.55 3.34
C ALA A 261 4.69 -6.98 2.82
N LYS A 262 3.97 -7.93 3.45
CA LYS A 262 3.73 -9.26 2.91
C LYS A 262 2.38 -9.25 2.20
N VAL A 263 2.39 -9.31 0.87
CA VAL A 263 1.16 -9.28 0.06
C VAL A 263 0.59 -10.69 -0.04
N GLY A 264 -0.27 -11.09 0.89
CA GLY A 264 -0.86 -12.44 0.93
C GLY A 264 -2.28 -12.49 1.53
N GLN A 265 -3.06 -13.52 1.18
CA GLN A 265 -4.38 -13.78 1.75
C GLN A 265 -4.29 -14.64 3.02
N LEU A 266 -5.16 -14.30 3.99
CA LEU A 266 -5.40 -14.94 5.31
C LEU A 266 -5.13 -16.44 5.33
N GLU A 267 -4.35 -16.98 6.28
CA GLU A 267 -3.88 -18.37 6.25
C GLU A 267 -4.89 -19.41 6.76
N ASN A 268 -5.92 -19.07 7.54
CA ASN A 268 -6.80 -20.09 8.13
C ASN A 268 -8.11 -20.32 7.36
N LEU A 269 -8.52 -21.60 7.28
CA LEU A 269 -9.66 -22.12 6.53
C LEU A 269 -11.01 -21.49 6.96
N TYR A 270 -11.12 -21.15 8.24
CA TYR A 270 -12.33 -20.64 8.87
C TYR A 270 -12.58 -19.16 8.49
N GLU A 271 -11.57 -18.30 8.59
CA GLU A 271 -11.64 -16.91 8.15
C GLU A 271 -11.85 -16.81 6.64
N ARG A 272 -11.24 -17.71 5.86
CA ARG A 272 -11.48 -17.81 4.42
C ARG A 272 -12.95 -18.12 4.12
N ALA A 273 -13.52 -19.17 4.71
CA ALA A 273 -14.91 -19.54 4.47
C ALA A 273 -15.89 -18.41 4.86
N LEU A 274 -15.63 -17.71 5.98
CA LEU A 274 -16.40 -16.54 6.40
C LEU A 274 -16.26 -15.36 5.44
N LEU A 275 -15.05 -15.02 4.99
CA LEU A 275 -14.82 -13.89 4.08
C LEU A 275 -15.33 -14.14 2.66
N TYR A 276 -15.26 -15.37 2.16
CA TYR A 276 -15.77 -15.74 0.84
C TYR A 276 -17.30 -15.89 0.81
N SER A 277 -17.94 -16.16 1.96
CA SER A 277 -19.41 -16.17 2.09
C SER A 277 -20.05 -14.79 1.95
N VAL A 278 -19.28 -13.72 2.20
CA VAL A 278 -19.70 -12.32 2.07
C VAL A 278 -19.04 -11.75 0.82
N LYS A 279 -19.62 -12.02 -0.36
CA LYS A 279 -19.27 -11.57 -1.73
C LYS A 279 -17.82 -11.03 -1.90
N PRO A 280 -16.98 -11.62 -2.77
CA PRO A 280 -15.60 -11.15 -2.98
C PRO A 280 -15.61 -9.63 -3.20
N LYS A 281 -15.03 -8.90 -2.25
CA LYS A 281 -15.04 -7.44 -2.22
C LYS A 281 -14.36 -6.97 -3.51
N LYS A 282 -15.16 -6.41 -4.42
CA LYS A 282 -14.72 -5.77 -5.67
C LYS A 282 -13.68 -4.68 -5.35
N SER A 283 -12.83 -4.36 -6.33
CA SER A 283 -11.60 -3.58 -6.13
C SER A 283 -11.84 -2.31 -5.29
N ARG A 284 -10.96 -2.10 -4.31
CA ARG A 284 -11.03 -0.99 -3.35
C ARG A 284 -9.95 0.00 -3.71
N GLY A 285 -10.31 1.06 -4.43
CA GLY A 285 -9.44 2.23 -4.45
C GLY A 285 -9.22 2.75 -3.03
N TRP A 286 -8.14 3.46 -2.79
CA TRP A 286 -7.97 4.23 -1.56
C TRP A 286 -7.56 5.66 -1.85
N LEU A 287 -7.89 6.54 -0.92
CA LEU A 287 -7.17 7.78 -0.70
C LEU A 287 -6.39 7.61 0.61
N TRP A 288 -5.17 8.09 0.64
CA TRP A 288 -4.36 8.17 1.82
C TRP A 288 -3.87 9.59 1.94
N PHE A 289 -3.86 10.11 3.16
CA PHE A 289 -3.51 11.47 3.43
C PHE A 289 -2.55 11.51 4.61
N ALA A 290 -1.47 12.27 4.46
CA ALA A 290 -0.67 12.76 5.56
C ALA A 290 -0.84 14.27 5.65
N ILE A 291 -1.14 14.79 6.83
CA ILE A 291 -1.27 16.23 7.09
C ILE A 291 -0.35 16.61 8.24
N GLN A 292 0.37 17.72 8.06
CA GLN A 292 1.21 18.34 9.08
C GLN A 292 0.68 19.76 9.33
N ASP A 293 -0.11 19.93 10.38
CA ASP A 293 -0.64 21.23 10.79
C ASP A 293 0.38 21.95 11.69
N LYS A 294 1.12 22.89 11.12
CA LYS A 294 2.21 23.57 11.83
C LYS A 294 1.72 24.44 12.96
N GLU A 295 0.50 24.98 12.87
CA GLU A 295 -0.02 25.90 13.89
C GLU A 295 -0.37 25.19 15.18
N SER A 296 -0.96 23.99 15.08
CA SER A 296 -1.29 23.18 16.25
C SER A 296 -0.13 22.26 16.69
N GLY A 297 0.85 22.04 15.81
CA GLY A 297 1.92 21.06 16.02
C GLY A 297 1.46 19.60 15.89
N ILE A 298 0.23 19.37 15.41
CA ILE A 298 -0.36 18.04 15.27
C ILE A 298 -0.16 17.53 13.84
N GLN A 299 0.17 16.25 13.70
CA GLN A 299 0.17 15.58 12.41
C GLN A 299 -0.90 14.50 12.37
N TYR A 300 -1.39 14.19 11.18
CA TYR A 300 -2.50 13.29 10.95
C TYR A 300 -2.17 12.35 9.80
N MET A 301 -2.56 11.08 9.95
CA MET A 301 -2.65 10.12 8.85
C MET A 301 -4.06 9.57 8.79
N PHE A 302 -4.66 9.59 7.61
CA PHE A 302 -5.97 9.01 7.37
C PHE A 302 -6.05 8.30 6.04
N THR A 303 -6.76 7.17 6.01
CA THR A 303 -7.05 6.43 4.78
C THR A 303 -8.55 6.43 4.54
N TYR A 304 -8.98 6.58 3.31
CA TYR A 304 -10.35 6.35 2.88
C TYR A 304 -10.36 5.20 1.89
N PHE A 305 -11.10 4.14 2.17
CA PHE A 305 -11.27 3.06 1.20
C PHE A 305 -12.58 3.25 0.44
N TYR A 306 -12.49 3.38 -0.87
CA TYR A 306 -13.69 3.45 -1.69
C TYR A 306 -14.53 2.17 -1.52
N PRO A 307 -15.86 2.30 -1.45
CA PRO A 307 -16.73 1.14 -1.46
C PRO A 307 -16.50 0.32 -2.74
N PRO A 308 -16.74 -1.01 -2.72
CA PRO A 308 -16.51 -1.86 -3.88
C PRO A 308 -17.36 -1.42 -5.09
N GLN A 309 -16.74 -0.72 -6.04
CA GLN A 309 -17.38 -0.23 -7.25
C GLN A 309 -16.47 -0.47 -8.46
N LYS A 310 -17.05 -0.63 -9.65
CA LYS A 310 -16.25 -0.52 -10.87
C LYS A 310 -15.76 0.93 -10.93
N PHE A 311 -14.46 1.15 -10.74
CA PHE A 311 -13.91 2.49 -10.79
C PHE A 311 -13.91 2.93 -12.26
N TYR A 312 -14.97 3.65 -12.65
CA TYR A 312 -15.01 4.33 -13.93
C TYR A 312 -14.27 5.65 -13.82
N ILE A 313 -13.74 6.13 -14.95
CA ILE A 313 -13.08 7.44 -15.12
C ILE A 313 -13.87 8.62 -14.50
N GLN A 314 -15.18 8.47 -14.35
CA GLN A 314 -16.11 9.49 -13.83
C GLN A 314 -16.55 9.28 -12.36
N ALA A 315 -15.95 8.33 -11.64
CA ALA A 315 -16.42 7.93 -10.31
C ALA A 315 -16.12 8.95 -9.19
N VAL A 316 -15.09 9.79 -9.36
CA VAL A 316 -14.81 10.90 -8.44
C VAL A 316 -15.35 12.18 -9.06
N LYS A 317 -16.33 12.80 -8.38
CA LYS A 317 -16.94 14.07 -8.80
C LYS A 317 -16.61 15.16 -7.77
N GLN A 318 -16.62 16.41 -8.23
CA GLN A 318 -16.62 17.55 -7.33
C GLN A 318 -17.83 17.48 -6.39
N ASN A 319 -17.65 17.95 -5.15
CA ASN A 319 -18.64 17.93 -4.07
C ASN A 319 -19.03 16.54 -3.56
N THR A 320 -18.33 15.48 -3.94
CA THR A 320 -18.49 14.18 -3.30
C THR A 320 -18.03 14.25 -1.85
N VAL A 321 -18.94 13.96 -0.92
CA VAL A 321 -18.62 13.72 0.49
C VAL A 321 -18.13 12.29 0.63
N LEU A 322 -16.97 12.13 1.27
CA LEU A 322 -16.44 10.83 1.64
C LEU A 322 -17.05 10.44 2.98
N GLU A 323 -17.85 9.36 2.98
CA GLU A 323 -18.58 8.89 4.16
C GLU A 323 -17.63 8.50 5.30
N GLU A 324 -17.93 8.97 6.52
CA GLU A 324 -17.10 8.77 7.72
C GLU A 324 -16.83 7.29 8.01
N LYS A 325 -17.84 6.43 7.82
CA LYS A 325 -17.74 4.97 8.02
C LYS A 325 -16.67 4.29 7.15
N ASP A 326 -16.28 4.94 6.05
CA ASP A 326 -15.34 4.45 5.06
C ASP A 326 -13.93 5.07 5.24
N ILE A 327 -13.79 6.06 6.14
CA ILE A 327 -12.50 6.56 6.62
C ILE A 327 -11.96 5.54 7.64
N GLN A 328 -10.84 4.92 7.28
CA GLN A 328 -10.15 3.91 8.09
C GLN A 328 -8.74 4.39 8.44
N ILE A 329 -8.24 3.91 9.58
CA ILE A 329 -6.91 4.25 10.11
C ILE A 329 -6.80 5.76 10.32
N ILE A 330 -7.25 6.25 11.47
CA ILE A 330 -7.01 7.63 11.90
C ILE A 330 -5.92 7.56 12.95
N ASN A 331 -4.73 8.04 12.57
CA ASN A 331 -3.63 8.20 13.48
C ASN A 331 -3.34 9.68 13.66
N VAL A 332 -3.23 10.10 14.91
CA VAL A 332 -2.92 11.47 15.30
C VAL A 332 -1.58 11.46 16.02
N TYR A 333 -0.65 12.29 15.57
CA TYR A 333 0.65 12.45 16.19
C TYR A 333 0.71 13.79 16.89
N LYS A 334 0.88 13.76 18.20
CA LYS A 334 0.97 14.96 19.04
C LYS A 334 2.10 14.77 20.04
N GLU A 335 2.98 15.77 20.15
CA GLU A 335 4.08 15.78 21.12
C GLU A 335 4.96 14.51 21.06
N GLY A 336 5.20 14.00 19.84
CA GLY A 336 6.03 12.82 19.61
C GLY A 336 5.39 11.48 20.00
N LYS A 337 4.07 11.46 20.23
CA LYS A 337 3.30 10.25 20.52
C LYS A 337 2.24 9.99 19.46
N SER A 338 2.00 8.72 19.17
CA SER A 338 0.96 8.24 18.26
C SER A 338 -0.33 7.92 19.03
N TYR A 339 -1.47 8.36 18.50
CA TYR A 339 -2.80 8.13 19.06
C TYR A 339 -3.68 7.50 17.98
N PHE A 340 -4.16 6.29 18.24
CA PHE A 340 -4.94 5.51 17.28
C PHE A 340 -6.44 5.63 17.57
N LYS A 341 -7.19 6.19 16.63
CA LYS A 341 -8.63 6.51 16.79
C LYS A 341 -8.95 7.20 18.13
N PRO A 342 -8.24 8.29 18.48
CA PRO A 342 -8.49 9.02 19.72
C PRO A 342 -9.94 9.53 19.78
N THR A 343 -10.47 9.58 21.01
CA THR A 343 -11.82 10.11 21.31
C THR A 343 -11.77 11.35 22.20
N ASP A 344 -10.57 11.80 22.57
CA ASP A 344 -10.38 13.03 23.35
C ASP A 344 -10.84 14.26 22.56
N THR A 345 -11.52 15.20 23.20
CA THR A 345 -12.15 16.36 22.55
C THR A 345 -11.24 17.12 21.59
N VAL A 346 -9.95 17.22 21.89
CA VAL A 346 -8.95 17.95 21.07
C VAL A 346 -8.40 17.15 19.88
N MET A 347 -8.67 15.85 19.81
CA MET A 347 -8.18 14.93 18.77
C MET A 347 -9.26 13.96 18.30
N ASP A 348 -10.54 14.20 18.61
CA ASP A 348 -11.62 13.24 18.40
C ASP A 348 -11.73 12.86 16.91
N ALA A 349 -11.40 11.61 16.63
CA ALA A 349 -11.35 11.04 15.29
C ALA A 349 -12.73 10.95 14.63
N SER A 350 -13.82 10.86 15.41
CA SER A 350 -15.20 10.79 14.89
C SER A 350 -15.65 12.08 14.20
N GLN A 351 -14.92 13.18 14.41
CA GLN A 351 -15.23 14.46 13.78
C GLN A 351 -14.65 14.55 12.36
N THR A 352 -13.86 13.56 11.93
CA THR A 352 -13.15 13.60 10.65
C THR A 352 -14.13 13.53 9.49
N LYS A 353 -14.09 14.55 8.62
CA LYS A 353 -14.92 14.61 7.41
C LYS A 353 -14.07 15.05 6.24
N VAL A 354 -14.27 14.43 5.08
CA VAL A 354 -13.55 14.80 3.85
C VAL A 354 -14.55 15.03 2.74
N ARG A 355 -14.43 16.17 2.05
CA ARG A 355 -15.22 16.51 0.86
C ARG A 355 -14.29 16.91 -0.27
N VAL A 356 -14.46 16.29 -1.42
CA VAL A 356 -13.74 16.66 -2.65
C VAL A 356 -14.29 18.00 -3.14
N LEU A 357 -13.42 19.00 -3.27
CA LEU A 357 -13.78 20.32 -3.80
C LEU A 357 -13.44 20.43 -5.29
N ASP A 358 -12.33 19.84 -5.70
CA ASP A 358 -11.85 19.90 -7.08
C ASP A 358 -11.23 18.58 -7.54
N THR A 359 -11.25 18.39 -8.86
CA THR A 359 -10.69 17.24 -9.54
C THR A 359 -9.90 17.68 -10.77
N ILE A 360 -8.93 16.88 -11.18
CA ILE A 360 -8.10 17.12 -12.36
C ILE A 360 -7.99 15.86 -13.20
N LEU A 361 -7.99 16.04 -14.51
CA LEU A 361 -7.89 14.94 -15.45
C LEU A 361 -6.41 14.59 -15.67
N ALA A 362 -6.00 13.38 -15.30
CA ALA A 362 -4.66 12.88 -15.57
C ALA A 362 -4.72 11.46 -16.13
N ASN A 363 -4.03 11.23 -17.26
CA ASN A 363 -4.07 9.96 -18.00
C ASN A 363 -5.49 9.43 -18.26
N GLY A 364 -6.42 10.35 -18.55
CA GLY A 364 -7.82 10.02 -18.81
C GLY A 364 -8.63 9.64 -17.57
N VAL A 365 -8.14 9.85 -16.34
CA VAL A 365 -8.87 9.61 -15.08
C VAL A 365 -9.05 10.93 -14.32
N ASN A 366 -10.26 11.20 -13.82
CA ASN A 366 -10.50 12.33 -12.93
C ASN A 366 -10.01 12.00 -11.52
N LEU A 367 -9.03 12.75 -11.05
CA LEU A 367 -8.40 12.56 -9.74
C LEU A 367 -8.73 13.73 -8.82
N PRO A 368 -9.10 13.47 -7.56
CA PRO A 368 -9.38 14.53 -6.60
C PRO A 368 -8.10 15.27 -6.21
N SER A 369 -8.12 16.60 -6.35
CA SER A 369 -6.95 17.48 -6.25
C SER A 369 -7.05 18.54 -5.15
N LYS A 370 -8.26 18.77 -4.65
CA LYS A 370 -8.55 19.71 -3.57
C LYS A 370 -9.65 19.16 -2.68
N TYR A 371 -9.48 19.32 -1.37
CA TYR A 371 -10.36 18.76 -0.35
C TYR A 371 -10.67 19.81 0.72
N ALA A 372 -11.91 19.85 1.17
CA ALA A 372 -12.27 20.40 2.48
C ALA A 372 -12.22 19.26 3.48
N ILE A 373 -11.49 19.46 4.58
CA ILE A 373 -11.28 18.44 5.59
C ILE A 373 -11.62 19.04 6.96
N THR A 374 -12.45 18.33 7.72
CA THR A 374 -12.54 18.52 9.17
C THR A 374 -11.55 17.54 9.78
N LEU A 375 -10.50 18.05 10.42
CA LEU A 375 -9.48 17.25 11.10
C LEU A 375 -10.04 16.71 12.43
N PRO A 376 -9.44 15.64 13.00
CA PRO A 376 -9.72 15.23 14.36
C PRO A 376 -9.59 16.40 15.35
N GLY A 377 -10.60 16.56 16.21
CA GLY A 377 -10.77 17.73 17.08
C GLY A 377 -11.50 18.93 16.42
N GLY A 378 -12.01 18.78 15.20
CA GLY A 378 -13.00 19.68 14.60
C GLY A 378 -12.44 20.85 13.78
N LYS A 379 -11.12 20.98 13.65
CA LYS A 379 -10.49 22.05 12.85
C LYS A 379 -10.79 21.86 11.36
N ASN A 380 -11.39 22.86 10.72
CA ASN A 380 -11.62 22.86 9.27
C ASN A 380 -10.39 23.40 8.53
N VAL A 381 -10.01 22.71 7.46
CA VAL A 381 -8.85 23.03 6.64
C VAL A 381 -9.13 22.72 5.17
N ILE A 382 -8.32 23.30 4.28
CA ILE A 382 -8.31 22.94 2.86
C ILE A 382 -6.98 22.28 2.53
N LEU A 383 -7.03 21.05 2.01
CA LEU A 383 -5.86 20.36 1.49
C LEU A 383 -5.88 20.45 -0.04
N VAL A 384 -4.80 20.96 -0.63
CA VAL A 384 -4.69 21.13 -2.09
C VAL A 384 -3.38 20.58 -2.59
N ASN A 385 -3.38 19.97 -3.78
CA ASN A 385 -2.16 19.58 -4.44
C ASN A 385 -1.21 20.77 -4.61
N ALA A 386 0.04 20.56 -4.22
CA ALA A 386 1.11 21.50 -4.49
C ALA A 386 1.60 21.39 -5.94
N SER A 387 1.34 20.28 -6.63
CA SER A 387 1.84 20.01 -7.99
C SER A 387 0.81 19.29 -8.86
N ALA A 388 1.10 19.18 -10.16
CA ALA A 388 0.30 18.34 -11.05
C ALA A 388 0.38 16.86 -10.62
N PRO A 389 -0.72 16.09 -10.76
CA PRO A 389 -0.78 14.65 -10.55
C PRO A 389 0.37 13.93 -11.22
N ASN A 390 1.16 13.21 -10.43
CA ASN A 390 2.04 12.22 -10.97
C ASN A 390 1.28 10.89 -11.02
N VAL A 391 0.73 10.56 -12.19
CA VAL A 391 0.07 9.27 -12.41
C VAL A 391 1.07 8.32 -13.04
N TYR A 392 1.48 7.31 -12.28
CA TYR A 392 2.44 6.34 -12.80
C TYR A 392 1.73 5.35 -13.74
N PRO A 393 2.28 5.08 -14.94
CA PRO A 393 1.69 4.15 -15.90
C PRO A 393 1.92 2.69 -15.48
N VAL A 394 1.46 2.31 -14.30
CA VAL A 394 1.47 0.92 -13.81
C VAL A 394 0.06 0.30 -13.90
N ALA A 395 -0.08 -0.97 -13.49
CA ALA A 395 -1.32 -1.73 -13.67
C ALA A 395 -2.51 -1.14 -12.89
N HIS A 396 -2.24 -0.55 -11.73
CA HIS A 396 -3.12 0.34 -10.99
C HIS A 396 -2.66 1.78 -11.30
N ALA A 397 -3.50 2.81 -11.18
CA ALA A 397 -3.08 4.19 -11.49
C ALA A 397 -2.79 4.95 -10.17
N PRO A 398 -1.64 4.70 -9.51
CA PRO A 398 -1.29 5.42 -8.30
C PRO A 398 -1.03 6.88 -8.64
N TYR A 399 -1.56 7.70 -7.77
CA TYR A 399 -1.48 9.14 -7.75
C TYR A 399 -0.85 9.51 -6.43
N GLU A 400 0.24 10.25 -6.47
CA GLU A 400 0.93 10.73 -5.28
C GLU A 400 1.26 12.19 -5.52
N CYS A 401 0.85 13.06 -4.60
CA CYS A 401 1.06 14.49 -4.75
C CYS A 401 1.45 15.12 -3.41
N PRO A 402 2.56 15.88 -3.35
CA PRO A 402 2.77 16.80 -2.25
C PRO A 402 1.59 17.77 -2.21
N ALA A 403 1.18 18.16 -1.01
CA ALA A 403 0.01 18.98 -0.78
C ALA A 403 0.34 20.16 0.14
N LEU A 404 -0.38 21.27 -0.02
CA LEU A 404 -0.41 22.38 0.90
C LEU A 404 -1.64 22.27 1.79
N LEU A 405 -1.44 22.52 3.09
CA LEU A 405 -2.53 22.69 4.04
C LEU A 405 -2.81 24.18 4.18
N LEU A 406 -4.03 24.57 3.85
CA LEU A 406 -4.52 25.94 3.96
C LEU A 406 -5.53 26.04 5.11
N ASP A 407 -5.68 27.23 5.66
CA ASP A 407 -6.76 27.52 6.61
C ASP A 407 -8.15 27.32 5.98
N GLU A 408 -9.21 27.46 6.78
CA GLU A 408 -10.59 27.25 6.33
C GLU A 408 -11.02 28.18 5.19
N THR A 409 -10.39 29.37 5.09
CA THR A 409 -10.64 30.34 4.02
C THR A 409 -9.93 29.97 2.73
N GLY A 410 -8.89 29.13 2.81
CA GLY A 410 -8.01 28.79 1.69
C GLY A 410 -7.03 29.89 1.30
N SER A 411 -6.85 30.91 2.12
CA SER A 411 -6.03 32.09 1.78
C SER A 411 -4.59 31.99 2.27
N ARG A 412 -4.34 31.25 3.36
CA ARG A 412 -3.03 31.16 4.00
C ARG A 412 -2.59 29.71 4.16
N VAL A 413 -1.32 29.44 3.84
CA VAL A 413 -0.67 28.15 4.09
C VAL A 413 -0.37 28.03 5.59
N ILE A 414 -0.93 27.00 6.23
CA ILE A 414 -0.76 26.68 7.65
C ILE A 414 0.00 25.36 7.87
N GLY A 415 0.35 24.67 6.80
CA GLY A 415 1.04 23.40 6.86
C GLY A 415 1.29 22.79 5.49
N ALA A 416 1.64 21.51 5.48
CA ALA A 416 1.78 20.72 4.27
C ALA A 416 1.23 19.33 4.49
N GLY A 417 1.17 18.56 3.42
CA GLY A 417 0.75 17.18 3.47
C GLY A 417 1.14 16.41 2.23
N LEU A 418 0.54 15.24 2.12
CA LEU A 418 0.54 14.39 0.95
C LEU A 418 -0.89 13.93 0.70
N ILE A 419 -1.23 13.82 -0.57
CA ILE A 419 -2.37 13.03 -1.00
C ILE A 419 -1.83 11.89 -1.85
N GLU A 420 -2.03 10.67 -1.38
CA GLU A 420 -1.90 9.46 -2.18
C GLU A 420 -3.31 8.99 -2.55
N ALA A 421 -3.49 8.53 -3.78
CA ALA A 421 -4.68 7.84 -4.20
C ALA A 421 -4.26 6.67 -5.05
N ASN A 422 -4.83 5.51 -4.77
CA ASN A 422 -4.67 4.37 -5.63
C ASN A 422 -6.05 4.00 -6.16
N PHE A 423 -6.23 4.18 -7.46
CA PHE A 423 -7.47 3.80 -8.13
C PHE A 423 -7.25 2.45 -8.80
N TYR A 424 -7.87 1.42 -8.25
CA TYR A 424 -7.93 0.13 -8.93
C TYR A 424 -8.94 0.22 -10.06
N LEU A 425 -8.48 -0.12 -11.25
CA LEU A 425 -9.33 -0.42 -12.38
C LEU A 425 -10.24 -1.61 -12.04
N ASP A 426 -11.25 -1.86 -12.86
CA ASP A 426 -11.95 -3.13 -12.77
C ASP A 426 -10.96 -4.30 -12.94
N ASN A 427 -11.27 -5.45 -12.34
CA ASN A 427 -10.36 -6.59 -12.28
C ASN A 427 -9.88 -7.05 -13.66
N GLU A 428 -10.74 -6.96 -14.69
CA GLU A 428 -10.39 -7.37 -16.04
C GLU A 428 -9.38 -6.39 -16.67
N THR A 429 -9.64 -5.08 -16.60
CA THR A 429 -8.67 -4.07 -17.06
C THR A 429 -7.35 -4.16 -16.30
N TYR A 430 -7.40 -4.38 -14.98
CA TYR A 430 -6.21 -4.59 -14.15
C TYR A 430 -5.41 -5.83 -14.61
N ALA A 431 -6.09 -6.96 -14.82
CA ALA A 431 -5.47 -8.19 -15.32
C ALA A 431 -4.85 -8.01 -16.72
N LYS A 432 -5.58 -7.37 -17.65
CA LYS A 432 -5.08 -7.07 -19.00
C LYS A 432 -3.79 -6.24 -18.94
N ARG A 433 -3.74 -5.18 -18.11
CA ARG A 433 -2.53 -4.37 -17.95
C ARG A 433 -1.37 -5.14 -17.35
N MET A 434 -1.60 -5.95 -16.31
CA MET A 434 -0.55 -6.80 -15.74
C MET A 434 0.02 -7.77 -16.78
N ILE A 435 -0.83 -8.40 -17.58
CA ILE A 435 -0.41 -9.33 -18.65
C ILE A 435 0.46 -8.61 -19.68
N VAL A 436 0.01 -7.46 -20.20
CA VAL A 436 0.78 -6.68 -21.18
C VAL A 436 2.12 -6.23 -20.63
N SER A 437 2.15 -5.65 -19.43
CA SER A 437 3.39 -5.17 -18.80
C SER A 437 4.38 -6.30 -18.57
N ALA A 438 3.90 -7.51 -18.32
CA ALA A 438 4.71 -8.71 -18.15
C ALA A 438 5.12 -9.40 -19.47
N GLY A 439 4.73 -8.84 -20.63
CA GLY A 439 5.05 -9.39 -21.96
C GLY A 439 4.13 -10.53 -22.42
N GLY A 440 2.97 -10.71 -21.78
CA GLY A 440 1.95 -11.68 -22.18
C GLY A 440 0.93 -11.10 -23.17
N ASN A 441 -0.06 -11.92 -23.56
CA ASN A 441 -1.10 -11.56 -24.52
C ASN A 441 -2.49 -11.63 -23.89
N TYR A 442 -3.07 -10.48 -23.54
CA TYR A 442 -4.39 -10.45 -22.91
C TYR A 442 -5.55 -10.87 -23.82
N ASN A 443 -5.34 -10.93 -25.15
CA ASN A 443 -6.34 -11.47 -26.07
C ASN A 443 -6.43 -13.00 -25.98
N ASN A 444 -5.43 -13.66 -25.39
CA ASN A 444 -5.49 -15.06 -25.03
C ASN A 444 -6.37 -15.22 -23.78
N GLN A 445 -7.59 -15.72 -23.98
CA GLN A 445 -8.56 -15.93 -22.89
C GLN A 445 -8.03 -16.86 -21.78
N GLY A 446 -7.15 -17.81 -22.12
CA GLY A 446 -6.51 -18.67 -21.12
C GLY A 446 -5.59 -17.89 -20.17
N GLU A 447 -4.74 -17.01 -20.72
CA GLU A 447 -3.84 -16.16 -19.93
C GLU A 447 -4.62 -15.17 -19.05
N LEU A 448 -5.66 -14.55 -19.62
CA LEU A 448 -6.55 -13.68 -18.87
C LEU A 448 -7.23 -14.43 -17.71
N GLN A 449 -7.76 -15.63 -17.98
CA GLN A 449 -8.43 -16.42 -16.95
C GLN A 449 -7.47 -16.87 -15.84
N MET A 450 -6.23 -17.25 -16.15
CA MET A 450 -5.23 -17.61 -15.14
C MET A 450 -4.95 -16.44 -14.18
N VAL A 451 -4.74 -15.24 -14.72
CA VAL A 451 -4.51 -14.03 -13.92
C VAL A 451 -5.77 -13.64 -13.14
N MET A 452 -6.94 -13.70 -13.76
CA MET A 452 -8.22 -13.42 -13.10
C MET A 452 -8.52 -14.39 -11.96
N ASN A 453 -8.24 -15.68 -12.14
CA ASN A 453 -8.34 -16.69 -11.08
C ASN A 453 -7.32 -16.45 -9.96
N GLY A 454 -6.16 -15.85 -10.26
CA GLY A 454 -5.22 -15.40 -9.24
C GLY A 454 -5.75 -14.25 -8.38
N LEU A 455 -6.41 -13.28 -9.01
CA LEU A 455 -6.94 -12.08 -8.36
C LEU A 455 -8.24 -12.33 -7.59
N VAL A 456 -9.13 -13.14 -8.18
CA VAL A 456 -10.42 -13.53 -7.62
C VAL A 456 -10.52 -15.04 -7.72
N PRO A 457 -9.92 -15.78 -6.78
CA PRO A 457 -9.92 -17.23 -6.86
C PRO A 457 -11.34 -17.77 -6.80
N PRO A 458 -11.70 -18.72 -7.69
CA PRO A 458 -12.98 -19.39 -7.61
C PRO A 458 -13.04 -20.21 -6.32
N GLN A 459 -14.20 -20.22 -5.66
CA GLN A 459 -14.39 -21.07 -4.49
C GLN A 459 -14.34 -22.55 -4.89
N THR A 460 -13.54 -23.34 -4.17
CA THR A 460 -13.51 -24.79 -4.35
C THR A 460 -14.81 -25.44 -3.87
N GLY A 461 -15.12 -26.66 -4.35
CA GLY A 461 -16.30 -27.40 -3.89
C GLY A 461 -16.31 -27.60 -2.36
N LEU A 462 -15.15 -27.87 -1.76
CA LEU A 462 -15.00 -27.99 -0.31
C LEU A 462 -15.23 -26.65 0.41
N GLN A 463 -14.74 -25.53 -0.14
CA GLN A 463 -14.98 -24.21 0.45
C GLN A 463 -16.47 -23.82 0.40
N LYS A 464 -17.14 -24.13 -0.71
CA LYS A 464 -18.59 -23.96 -0.83
C LYS A 464 -19.30 -24.79 0.23
N PHE A 465 -18.96 -26.07 0.33
CA PHE A 465 -19.53 -26.98 1.34
C PHE A 465 -19.30 -26.50 2.78
N LEU A 466 -18.08 -26.09 3.13
CA LEU A 466 -17.76 -25.56 4.46
C LEU A 466 -18.50 -24.24 4.75
N THR A 467 -18.64 -23.37 3.75
CA THR A 467 -19.45 -22.15 3.85
C THR A 467 -20.90 -22.50 4.16
N TYR A 468 -21.47 -23.48 3.43
CA TYR A 468 -22.80 -24.00 3.73
C TYR A 468 -22.88 -24.56 5.15
N MET A 469 -21.89 -25.32 5.60
CA MET A 469 -21.86 -25.85 6.98
C MET A 469 -21.80 -24.76 8.04
N ILE A 470 -20.96 -23.73 7.87
CA ILE A 470 -20.86 -22.62 8.82
C ILE A 470 -22.17 -21.83 8.93
N VAL A 471 -22.93 -21.70 7.83
CA VAL A 471 -24.22 -21.00 7.84
C VAL A 471 -25.35 -21.91 8.33
N LEU A 472 -25.37 -23.17 7.89
CA LEU A 472 -26.47 -24.09 8.14
C LEU A 472 -26.37 -24.78 9.51
N ILE A 473 -25.18 -25.08 10.04
CA ILE A 473 -25.05 -25.74 11.34
C ILE A 473 -25.63 -24.88 12.47
N PRO A 474 -25.33 -23.58 12.59
CA PRO A 474 -25.98 -22.73 13.58
C PRO A 474 -27.49 -22.65 13.38
N LEU A 475 -27.96 -22.62 12.13
CA LEU A 475 -29.38 -22.65 11.80
C LEU A 475 -30.05 -23.97 12.25
N TRP A 476 -29.42 -25.11 12.01
CA TRP A 476 -29.89 -26.43 12.44
C TRP A 476 -29.87 -26.57 13.97
N ILE A 477 -28.84 -26.04 14.64
CA ILE A 477 -28.78 -25.98 16.11
C ILE A 477 -29.93 -25.12 16.64
N LEU A 478 -30.20 -23.97 16.04
CA LEU A 478 -31.32 -23.11 16.41
C LEU A 478 -32.67 -23.79 16.19
N ILE A 479 -32.86 -24.48 15.07
CA ILE A 479 -34.08 -25.27 14.79
C ILE A 479 -34.22 -26.40 15.81
N ALA A 480 -33.16 -27.14 16.12
CA ALA A 480 -33.19 -28.21 17.12
C ALA A 480 -33.53 -27.66 18.53
N VAL A 481 -32.95 -26.52 18.90
CA VAL A 481 -33.24 -25.82 20.16
C VAL A 481 -34.69 -25.31 20.19
N LEU A 482 -35.22 -24.79 19.07
CA LEU A 482 -36.61 -24.38 18.94
C LEU A 482 -37.56 -25.58 19.08
N VAL A 483 -37.29 -26.70 18.39
CA VAL A 483 -38.08 -27.93 18.47
C VAL A 483 -38.08 -28.49 19.90
N PHE A 484 -36.91 -28.54 20.55
CA PHE A 484 -36.76 -29.01 21.93
C PHE A 484 -37.52 -28.12 22.94
N THR A 485 -37.46 -26.80 22.76
CA THR A 485 -38.17 -25.85 23.65
C THR A 485 -39.68 -25.78 23.37
N LEU A 486 -40.14 -26.08 22.16
CA LEU A 486 -41.55 -26.27 21.84
C LEU A 486 -42.14 -27.53 22.51
N TYR A 487 -41.33 -28.58 22.71
CA TYR A 487 -41.75 -29.82 23.36
C TYR A 487 -41.90 -29.69 24.89
N LYS A 488 -41.15 -28.81 25.56
CA LYS A 488 -41.30 -28.54 27.01
C LYS A 488 -42.33 -27.44 27.28
N LYS A 489 -43.50 -27.79 27.84
CA LYS A 489 -44.67 -26.90 28.04
C LYS A 489 -44.42 -25.63 28.88
N ASP A 490 -43.43 -25.62 29.78
CA ASP A 490 -43.27 -24.56 30.80
C ASP A 490 -42.28 -23.42 30.47
N GLN A 491 -41.77 -23.31 29.24
CA GLN A 491 -40.73 -22.31 28.92
C GLN A 491 -41.15 -21.28 27.85
N ARG A 492 -42.26 -20.57 28.09
CA ARG A 492 -42.78 -19.52 27.18
C ARG A 492 -41.77 -18.39 26.89
N HIS A 493 -41.00 -17.94 27.88
CA HIS A 493 -40.02 -16.86 27.70
C HIS A 493 -38.82 -17.29 26.84
N VAL A 494 -38.37 -18.53 26.99
CA VAL A 494 -37.25 -19.09 26.21
C VAL A 494 -37.66 -19.28 24.74
N ARG A 495 -38.91 -19.69 24.48
CA ARG A 495 -39.47 -19.78 23.11
C ARG A 495 -39.49 -18.43 22.40
N LEU A 496 -39.89 -17.36 23.09
CA LEU A 496 -39.92 -16.01 22.53
C LEU A 496 -38.50 -15.51 22.20
N ILE A 497 -37.54 -15.72 23.12
CA ILE A 497 -36.14 -15.34 22.91
C ILE A 497 -35.52 -16.10 21.73
N ILE A 498 -35.78 -17.40 21.59
CA ILE A 498 -35.31 -18.22 20.46
C ILE A 498 -35.98 -17.78 19.15
N ALA A 499 -37.30 -17.54 19.15
CA ALA A 499 -38.00 -17.05 17.95
C ALA A 499 -37.46 -15.69 17.49
N LEU A 500 -37.18 -14.78 18.43
CA LEU A 500 -36.55 -13.50 18.15
C LEU A 500 -35.11 -13.66 17.65
N LEU A 501 -34.32 -14.57 18.22
CA LEU A 501 -32.97 -14.91 17.74
C LEU A 501 -33.00 -15.50 16.32
N VAL A 502 -33.92 -16.40 16.03
CA VAL A 502 -34.11 -16.99 14.69
C VAL A 502 -34.53 -15.91 13.70
N LEU A 503 -35.49 -15.04 14.05
CA LEU A 503 -35.88 -13.91 13.20
C LEU A 503 -34.73 -12.92 13.00
N PHE A 504 -33.95 -12.61 14.04
CA PHE A 504 -32.82 -11.70 13.97
C PHE A 504 -31.68 -12.25 13.11
N ILE A 505 -31.38 -13.54 13.24
CA ILE A 505 -30.37 -14.24 12.43
C ILE A 505 -30.86 -14.39 10.98
N SER A 506 -32.12 -14.78 10.77
CA SER A 506 -32.72 -14.90 9.42
C SER A 506 -32.78 -13.55 8.70
N TYR A 507 -33.12 -12.48 9.42
CA TYR A 507 -33.08 -11.10 8.92
C TYR A 507 -31.64 -10.67 8.60
N GLY A 508 -30.68 -10.99 9.47
CA GLY A 508 -29.26 -10.72 9.25
C GLY A 508 -28.68 -11.45 8.03
N ILE A 509 -29.15 -12.68 7.77
CA ILE A 509 -28.79 -13.46 6.58
C ILE A 509 -29.47 -12.88 5.33
N ALA A 510 -30.78 -12.62 5.37
CA ALA A 510 -31.55 -12.07 4.25
C ALA A 510 -31.07 -10.68 3.80
N LYS A 511 -30.53 -9.87 4.71
CA LYS A 511 -29.95 -8.56 4.39
C LYS A 511 -28.56 -8.64 3.74
N LYS A 512 -27.87 -9.78 3.85
CA LYS A 512 -26.49 -9.97 3.36
C LYS A 512 -26.38 -10.79 2.07
N ILE A 513 -27.39 -11.59 1.75
CA ILE A 513 -27.60 -12.17 0.41
C ILE A 513 -27.99 -11.04 -0.55
#